data_AF-A0A0K0Y6W7-F1
#
_entry.id   AF-A0A0K0Y6W7-F1
#
_cell.length_a   1.000
_cell.length_b   1.000
_cell.length_c   1.000
_cell.angle_alpha   90.00
_cell.angle_beta   90.00
_cell.angle_gamma   90.00
#
_symmetry.space_group_name_H-M   'P 1'
#
loop_
_entity.id
_entity.type
_entity.pdbx_description
1 polymer ?
#
loop_
_entity_poly.entity_id
_entity_poly.type
_entity_poly.pdbx_seq_one_letter_code
_entity_poly.pdbx_strand_id
1 'polypeptide(L)'
;MMTLKNTITAAVVGLTLTTSATANPANVERVTEGLIAAGMAIELDDNCGSVSVRMLRGLNFLQGLKSHLQDLGYSNDEIDAYIDNRSEKARLETIARQRLNSLGVRTDDPATYCTVARAQIAQGTQVGQLLR
;
A
#
# COMPACT_ATOMS: atom_id res chain seq x y z
N MET A 1 -38.87 -61.14 15.39
CA MET A 1 -38.08 -60.04 15.99
C MET A 1 -36.71 -60.03 15.33
N MET A 2 -36.37 -58.90 14.72
CA MET A 2 -35.19 -58.63 13.90
C MET A 2 -33.87 -58.79 14.66
N THR A 3 -32.81 -59.19 13.96
CA THR A 3 -31.57 -58.38 13.87
C THR A 3 -30.84 -58.70 12.56
N LEU A 4 -30.70 -57.65 11.74
CA LEU A 4 -30.13 -57.62 10.41
C LEU A 4 -28.63 -57.26 10.47
N LYS A 5 -27.86 -57.88 9.58
CA LYS A 5 -26.42 -57.71 9.32
C LYS A 5 -26.02 -56.29 8.86
N ASN A 6 -24.74 -55.98 9.13
CA ASN A 6 -23.79 -55.11 8.39
C ASN A 6 -24.00 -53.58 8.29
N THR A 7 -23.02 -52.83 8.81
CA THR A 7 -22.49 -51.52 8.34
C THR A 7 -21.01 -51.46 8.76
N ILE A 8 -19.94 -51.36 7.96
CA ILE A 8 -19.47 -50.47 6.87
C ILE A 8 -19.30 -48.99 7.30
N THR A 9 -18.04 -48.67 7.65
CA THR A 9 -17.20 -47.51 7.24
C THR A 9 -17.65 -46.08 7.52
N ALA A 10 -16.78 -45.29 8.19
CA ALA A 10 -16.35 -43.95 7.76
C ALA A 10 -15.29 -43.38 8.73
N ALA A 11 -14.01 -43.41 8.35
CA ALA A 11 -12.98 -42.61 8.98
C ALA A 11 -13.13 -41.16 8.50
N VAL A 12 -13.52 -40.26 9.41
CA VAL A 12 -13.65 -38.83 9.15
C VAL A 12 -12.24 -38.23 9.09
N VAL A 13 -11.71 -38.06 7.88
CA VAL A 13 -10.55 -37.19 7.64
C VAL A 13 -11.07 -35.76 7.76
N GLY A 14 -10.77 -35.14 8.91
CA GLY A 14 -11.04 -33.72 9.15
C GLY A 14 -10.23 -32.87 8.18
N LEU A 15 -10.88 -32.42 7.11
CA LEU A 15 -10.35 -31.40 6.22
C LEU A 15 -10.36 -30.07 7.01
N THR A 16 -9.23 -29.72 7.61
CA THR A 16 -9.03 -28.39 8.17
C THR A 16 -9.06 -27.39 7.01
N LEU A 17 -10.22 -26.76 6.82
CA LEU A 17 -10.37 -25.57 6.00
C LEU A 17 -9.52 -24.47 6.65
N THR A 18 -8.25 -24.36 6.25
CA THR A 18 -7.45 -23.15 6.46
C THR A 18 -8.13 -22.06 5.64
N THR A 19 -9.00 -21.30 6.29
CA THR A 19 -9.47 -20.02 5.76
C THR A 19 -8.25 -19.11 5.71
N SER A 20 -7.58 -19.05 4.56
CA SER A 20 -6.70 -17.95 4.24
C SER A 20 -7.57 -16.71 4.15
N ALA A 21 -7.76 -16.04 5.29
CA ALA A 21 -8.25 -14.67 5.32
C ALA A 21 -7.39 -13.89 4.32
N THR A 22 -8.08 -13.31 3.34
CA THR A 22 -7.56 -12.62 2.15
C THR A 22 -6.16 -12.01 2.35
N ALA A 23 -5.14 -12.74 1.88
CA ALA A 23 -3.75 -12.31 1.82
C ALA A 23 -3.55 -11.25 0.73
N ASN A 24 -4.28 -10.14 0.82
CA ASN A 24 -4.07 -8.99 -0.05
C ASN A 24 -3.20 -7.95 0.69
N PRO A 25 -2.00 -7.64 0.17
CA PRO A 25 -1.15 -6.58 0.74
C PRO A 25 -1.86 -5.22 0.92
N ALA A 26 -2.93 -4.94 0.17
CA ALA A 26 -3.78 -3.74 0.34
C ALA A 26 -4.37 -3.60 1.75
N ASN A 27 -4.54 -4.70 2.47
CA ASN A 27 -5.10 -4.73 3.82
C ASN A 27 -4.06 -4.36 4.89
N VAL A 28 -2.78 -4.24 4.52
CA VAL A 28 -1.69 -3.86 5.42
C VAL A 28 -1.58 -2.34 5.45
N GLU A 29 -2.13 -1.71 6.50
CA GLU A 29 -2.22 -0.26 6.64
C GLU A 29 -0.87 0.45 6.42
N ARG A 30 0.21 -0.05 7.01
CA ARG A 30 1.57 0.50 6.83
C ARG A 30 1.99 0.59 5.36
N VAL A 31 1.63 -0.41 4.56
CA VAL A 31 1.98 -0.49 3.13
C VAL A 31 1.09 0.47 2.35
N THR A 32 -0.23 0.40 2.55
CA THR A 32 -1.19 1.28 1.89
C THR A 32 -0.92 2.75 2.16
N GLU A 33 -0.75 3.14 3.42
CA GLU A 33 -0.44 4.52 3.81
C GLU A 33 0.95 4.96 3.35
N GLY A 34 1.92 4.06 3.35
CA GLY A 34 3.26 4.33 2.84
C GLY A 34 3.28 4.59 1.34
N LEU A 35 2.58 3.77 0.55
CA LEU A 35 2.46 3.96 -0.89
C LEU A 35 1.69 5.25 -1.24
N ILE A 36 0.67 5.60 -0.45
CA ILE A 36 -0.01 6.90 -0.60
C ILE A 36 0.96 8.05 -0.32
N ALA A 37 1.76 7.98 0.74
CA ALA A 37 2.75 9.03 1.04
C ALA A 37 3.81 9.15 -0.05
N ALA A 38 4.27 8.04 -0.63
CA ALA A 38 5.19 8.05 -1.76
C ALA A 38 4.54 8.67 -3.02
N GLY A 39 3.29 8.31 -3.31
CA GLY A 39 2.51 8.91 -4.41
C GLY A 39 2.32 10.42 -4.24
N MET A 40 2.03 10.88 -3.01
CA MET A 40 1.96 12.31 -2.71
C MET A 40 3.29 13.03 -2.92
N ALA A 41 4.42 12.41 -2.54
CA ALA A 41 5.74 13.00 -2.75
C ALA A 41 6.07 13.13 -4.25
N ILE A 42 5.77 12.12 -5.06
CA ILE A 42 5.99 12.15 -6.51
C ILE A 42 5.11 13.23 -7.16
N GLU A 43 3.82 13.27 -6.84
CA GLU A 43 2.90 14.29 -7.38
C GLU A 43 3.36 15.73 -7.03
N LEU A 44 3.96 15.93 -5.85
CA LEU A 44 4.54 17.21 -5.46
C LEU A 44 5.84 17.53 -6.22
N ASP A 45 6.71 16.55 -6.46
CA ASP A 45 7.93 16.70 -7.27
C ASP A 45 7.60 17.06 -8.72
N ASP A 46 6.67 16.31 -9.34
CA ASP A 46 6.28 16.48 -10.75
C ASP A 46 5.68 17.87 -11.03
N ASN A 47 5.02 18.48 -10.04
CA ASN A 47 4.31 19.76 -10.21
C ASN A 47 4.99 20.94 -9.50
N CYS A 48 6.01 20.72 -8.68
CA CYS A 48 6.76 21.79 -8.03
C CYS A 48 8.23 21.77 -8.44
N GLY A 49 8.62 22.66 -9.36
CA GLY A 49 10.00 22.79 -9.84
C GLY A 49 11.04 23.29 -8.83
N SER A 50 10.71 23.41 -7.53
CA SER A 50 11.64 23.82 -6.46
C SER A 50 11.87 22.77 -5.38
N VAL A 51 11.25 21.60 -5.49
CA VAL A 51 11.49 20.45 -4.61
C VAL A 51 11.78 19.23 -5.48
N SER A 52 12.41 18.22 -4.90
CA SER A 52 12.64 16.94 -5.59
C SER A 52 12.50 15.75 -4.65
N VAL A 53 12.06 14.60 -5.18
CA VAL A 53 12.11 13.34 -4.44
C VAL A 53 13.57 12.99 -4.12
N ARG A 54 13.80 12.62 -2.86
CA ARG A 54 15.06 12.04 -2.40
C ARG A 54 15.13 10.58 -2.86
N MET A 55 15.51 10.35 -4.12
CA MET A 55 15.48 9.02 -4.75
C MET A 55 16.03 7.89 -3.87
N LEU A 56 17.24 8.03 -3.30
CA LEU A 56 17.81 7.01 -2.42
C LEU A 56 16.96 6.72 -1.17
N ARG A 57 16.35 7.76 -0.60
CA ARG A 57 15.47 7.61 0.56
C ARG A 57 14.12 7.00 0.16
N GLY A 58 13.56 7.38 -0.99
CA GLY A 58 12.35 6.78 -1.54
C GLY A 58 12.53 5.29 -1.80
N LEU A 59 13.64 4.88 -2.44
CA LEU A 59 13.95 3.47 -2.67
C LEU A 59 14.08 2.69 -1.36
N ASN A 60 14.83 3.23 -0.39
CA ASN A 60 14.96 2.59 0.93
C ASN A 60 13.61 2.48 1.67
N PHE A 61 12.76 3.49 1.55
CA PHE A 61 11.42 3.49 2.14
C PHE A 61 10.53 2.40 1.52
N LEU A 62 10.47 2.32 0.19
CA LEU A 62 9.71 1.28 -0.52
C LEU A 62 10.24 -0.12 -0.22
N GLN A 63 11.56 -0.29 -0.15
CA GLN A 63 12.17 -1.56 0.27
C GLN A 63 11.75 -1.93 1.70
N GLY A 64 11.64 -0.97 2.61
CA GLY A 64 11.12 -1.20 3.96
C GLY A 64 9.66 -1.68 3.96
N LEU A 65 8.80 -1.15 3.07
CA LEU A 65 7.42 -1.62 2.92
C LEU A 65 7.38 -3.06 2.40
N LYS A 66 8.21 -3.39 1.41
CA LYS A 66 8.36 -4.75 0.88
C LYS A 66 8.82 -5.72 1.96
N SER A 67 9.86 -5.37 2.73
CA SER A 67 10.35 -6.18 3.84
C SER A 67 9.29 -6.39 4.91
N HIS A 68 8.49 -5.37 5.22
CA HIS A 68 7.39 -5.51 6.16
C HIS A 68 6.32 -6.53 5.69
N LEU A 69 5.99 -6.58 4.40
CA LEU A 69 5.12 -7.62 3.86
C LEU A 69 5.76 -9.01 3.99
N GLN A 70 7.05 -9.14 3.70
CA GLN A 70 7.76 -10.41 3.85
C GLN A 70 7.75 -10.90 5.32
N ASP A 71 7.94 -9.99 6.28
CA ASP A 71 7.87 -10.30 7.73
C ASP A 71 6.47 -10.78 8.15
N LEU A 72 5.42 -10.33 7.45
CA LEU A 72 4.04 -10.79 7.65
C LEU A 72 3.72 -12.12 6.93
N GLY A 73 4.68 -12.70 6.21
CA GLY A 73 4.56 -14.00 5.55
C GLY A 73 4.08 -13.95 4.10
N TYR A 74 3.97 -12.77 3.49
CA TYR A 74 3.64 -12.65 2.07
C TYR A 74 4.82 -13.12 1.21
N SER A 75 4.52 -13.92 0.19
CA SER A 75 5.49 -14.36 -0.81
C SER A 75 5.86 -13.22 -1.77
N ASN A 76 7.00 -13.35 -2.45
CA ASN A 76 7.40 -12.37 -3.46
C ASN A 76 6.37 -12.30 -4.60
N ASP A 77 5.78 -13.43 -5.01
CA ASP A 77 4.78 -13.47 -6.06
C ASP A 77 3.50 -12.70 -5.67
N GLU A 78 3.06 -12.80 -4.42
CA GLU A 78 1.92 -12.03 -3.90
C GLU A 78 2.22 -10.52 -3.86
N ILE A 79 3.45 -10.15 -3.47
CA ILE A 79 3.89 -8.76 -3.44
C ILE A 79 3.98 -8.19 -4.86
N ASP A 80 4.57 -8.93 -5.79
CA ASP A 80 4.73 -8.49 -7.18
C ASP A 80 3.36 -8.38 -7.87
N ALA A 81 2.46 -9.35 -7.65
CA ALA A 81 1.07 -9.27 -8.12
C ALA A 81 0.32 -8.06 -7.57
N TYR A 82 0.61 -7.65 -6.33
CA TYR A 82 0.05 -6.43 -5.74
C TYR A 82 0.62 -5.16 -6.38
N ILE A 83 1.94 -5.07 -6.55
CA ILE A 83 2.61 -3.91 -7.15
C ILE A 83 2.17 -3.73 -8.62
N ASP A 84 1.99 -4.83 -9.35
CA ASP A 84 1.57 -4.82 -10.77
C ASP A 84 0.07 -4.57 -10.95
N ASN A 85 -0.71 -4.52 -9.87
CA ASN A 85 -2.14 -4.27 -9.92
C ASN A 85 -2.44 -2.80 -10.27
N ARG A 86 -2.72 -2.55 -11.55
CA ARG A 86 -3.06 -1.21 -12.07
C ARG A 86 -4.28 -0.58 -11.41
N SER A 87 -5.29 -1.39 -11.05
CA SER A 87 -6.50 -0.90 -10.39
C SER A 87 -6.19 -0.36 -9.00
N GLU A 88 -5.37 -1.10 -8.27
CA GLU A 88 -4.92 -0.69 -6.94
C GLU A 88 -4.03 0.54 -7.01
N LYS A 89 -3.08 0.58 -7.95
CA LYS A 89 -2.26 1.77 -8.20
C LYS A 89 -3.13 3.00 -8.45
N ALA A 90 -4.12 2.90 -9.35
CA ALA A 90 -5.03 4.01 -9.65
C ALA A 90 -5.87 4.44 -8.42
N ARG A 91 -6.29 3.48 -7.58
CA ARG A 91 -6.98 3.76 -6.31
C ARG A 91 -6.09 4.56 -5.36
N LEU A 92 -4.85 4.12 -5.13
CA LEU A 92 -3.91 4.79 -4.24
C LEU A 92 -3.52 6.19 -4.74
N GLU A 93 -3.29 6.35 -6.03
CA GLU A 93 -3.03 7.65 -6.65
C GLU A 93 -4.22 8.62 -6.50
N THR A 94 -5.44 8.11 -6.63
CA THR A 94 -6.66 8.92 -6.41
C THR A 94 -6.73 9.40 -4.97
N ILE A 95 -6.43 8.53 -4.00
CA ILE A 95 -6.39 8.90 -2.58
C ILE A 95 -5.28 9.92 -2.32
N ALA A 96 -4.08 9.73 -2.90
CA ALA A 96 -2.98 10.68 -2.78
C ALA A 96 -3.38 12.08 -3.27
N ARG A 97 -3.99 12.18 -4.46
CA ARG A 97 -4.49 13.45 -5.01
C ARG A 97 -5.58 14.09 -4.17
N GLN A 98 -6.52 13.30 -3.64
CA GLN A 98 -7.56 13.78 -2.73
C GLN A 98 -6.97 14.35 -1.43
N ARG A 99 -5.97 13.69 -0.85
CA ARG A 99 -5.26 14.17 0.34
C ARG A 99 -4.49 15.45 0.06
N LEU A 100 -3.78 15.54 -1.08
CA LEU A 100 -3.12 16.77 -1.49
C LEU A 100 -4.12 17.91 -1.69
N ASN A 101 -5.26 17.66 -2.32
CA ASN A 101 -6.31 18.68 -2.47
C ASN A 101 -6.84 19.17 -1.11
N SER A 102 -7.02 18.24 -0.17
CA SER A 102 -7.41 18.56 1.21
C SER A 102 -6.35 19.38 1.96
N LEU A 103 -5.08 19.23 1.59
CA LEU A 103 -3.95 20.03 2.09
C LEU A 103 -3.82 21.40 1.39
N GLY A 104 -4.63 21.67 0.36
CA GLY A 104 -4.65 22.95 -0.34
C GLY A 104 -4.08 22.93 -1.76
N VAL A 105 -3.68 21.78 -2.30
CA VAL A 105 -3.26 21.66 -3.70
C VAL A 105 -4.44 21.92 -4.64
N ARG A 106 -4.19 22.71 -5.69
CA ARG A 106 -5.15 23.09 -6.72
C ARG A 106 -4.54 22.88 -8.10
N THR A 107 -5.24 22.14 -8.94
CA THR A 107 -4.76 21.76 -10.29
C THR A 107 -4.66 22.95 -11.23
N ASP A 108 -5.40 24.03 -10.97
CA ASP A 108 -5.38 25.30 -11.69
C ASP A 108 -4.36 26.31 -11.13
N ASP A 109 -3.71 25.98 -10.01
CA ASP A 109 -2.65 26.82 -9.41
C ASP A 109 -1.43 25.97 -9.00
N PRO A 110 -0.46 25.79 -9.90
CA PRO A 110 0.77 25.05 -9.63
C PRO A 110 1.58 25.57 -8.42
N ALA A 111 1.43 26.85 -8.03
CA ALA A 111 2.15 27.39 -6.87
C ALA A 111 1.68 26.75 -5.54
N THR A 112 0.46 26.23 -5.50
CA THR A 112 -0.08 25.51 -4.33
C THR A 112 0.68 24.21 -4.06
N TYR A 113 1.14 23.49 -5.09
CA TYR A 113 1.96 22.28 -4.93
C TYR A 113 3.25 22.59 -4.17
N CYS A 114 3.97 23.64 -4.58
CA CYS A 114 5.18 24.05 -3.88
C CYS A 114 4.95 24.49 -2.44
N THR A 115 3.82 25.15 -2.17
CA THR A 115 3.45 25.56 -0.82
C THR A 115 3.21 24.35 0.07
N VAL A 116 2.44 23.37 -0.41
CA VAL A 116 2.18 22.11 0.30
C VAL A 116 3.47 21.31 0.49
N ALA A 117 4.31 21.18 -0.55
CA ALA A 117 5.58 20.47 -0.45
C ALA A 117 6.48 21.02 0.66
N ARG A 118 6.70 22.34 0.68
CA ARG A 118 7.51 22.99 1.73
C ARG A 118 6.90 22.83 3.11
N ALA A 119 5.58 22.89 3.23
CA ALA A 119 4.89 22.64 4.50
C ALA A 119 5.09 21.21 5.00
N GLN A 120 4.99 20.21 4.11
CA GLN A 120 5.25 18.80 4.46
C GLN A 120 6.70 18.60 4.93
N ILE A 121 7.68 19.19 4.22
CA ILE A 121 9.10 19.16 4.60
C ILE A 121 9.31 19.79 5.97
N ALA A 122 8.76 21.00 6.19
CA ALA A 122 8.93 21.73 7.44
C ALA A 122 8.30 21.00 8.64
N GLN A 123 7.18 20.31 8.43
CA GLN A 123 6.50 19.51 9.46
C GLN A 123 7.17 18.15 9.69
N GLY A 124 8.13 17.75 8.85
CA GLY A 124 8.80 16.45 8.97
C GLY A 124 7.88 15.25 8.75
N THR A 125 6.79 15.42 7.98
CA THR A 125 5.85 14.34 7.69
C THR A 125 6.53 13.24 6.86
N GLN A 126 5.91 12.06 6.75
CA GLN A 126 6.43 11.00 5.88
C GLN A 126 6.61 11.49 4.44
N VAL A 127 5.69 12.28 3.91
CA VAL A 127 5.79 12.91 2.58
C VAL A 127 6.98 13.88 2.53
N GLY A 128 7.10 14.76 3.53
CA GLY A 128 8.19 15.73 3.61
C GLY A 128 9.57 15.09 3.75
N GLN A 129 9.68 13.98 4.47
CA GLN A 129 10.93 13.23 4.62
C GLN A 129 11.43 12.65 3.29
N LEU A 130 10.52 12.39 2.35
CA LEU A 130 10.82 11.92 0.99
C LEU A 130 11.21 13.05 0.03
N LEU A 131 11.05 14.32 0.42
CA LEU A 131 11.32 15.49 -0.42
C LEU A 131 12.56 16.28 0.05
N ARG A 132 13.19 17.02 -0.86
CA ARG A 132 14.26 17.99 -0.57
C ARG A 132 14.12 19.25 -1.41
#